data_AF-A0A8J6TSL0-F1
#
_entry.id   AF-A0A8J6TSL0-F1
#
_cell.length_a   1.000
_cell.length_b   1.000
_cell.length_c   1.000
_cell.angle_alpha   90.00
_cell.angle_beta   90.00
_cell.angle_gamma   90.00
#
_symmetry.space_group_name_H-M   'P 1'
#
loop_
_entity.id
_entity.type
_entity.pdbx_description
1 polymer ?
#
loop_
_entity_poly.entity_id
_entity_poly.type
_entity_poly.pdbx_seq_one_letter_code
_entity_poly.pdbx_strand_id
1 'polypeptide(L)'
;MKYIIISFLLSVLFIFQGTTHAQNLVPVESTIEHADKLRPCLLVYVDPEPKTLKKAWRDFLKEKYDFKLKGIGFLSNKDVLSAKKVTLPAISPNALDFYTEIVPDANGSQMKVFASYG
;
A
#
# COMPACT_ATOMS: atom_id res chain seq x y z
N MET A 1 -42.81 -21.14 20.67
CA MET A 1 -42.19 -21.05 19.32
C MET A 1 -41.33 -19.80 19.12
N LYS A 2 -41.78 -18.58 19.45
CA LYS A 2 -41.01 -17.34 19.25
C LYS A 2 -39.58 -17.37 19.86
N TYR A 3 -39.45 -17.88 21.09
CA TYR A 3 -38.15 -17.98 21.77
C TYR A 3 -37.22 -19.06 21.18
N ILE A 4 -37.79 -20.11 20.57
CA ILE A 4 -37.02 -21.17 19.89
C ILE A 4 -36.45 -20.61 18.57
N ILE A 5 -37.24 -19.82 17.84
CA ILE A 5 -36.79 -19.16 16.60
C ILE A 5 -35.69 -18.13 16.91
N ILE A 6 -35.85 -17.33 17.98
CA ILE A 6 -34.82 -16.37 18.41
C ILE A 6 -33.54 -17.09 18.84
N SER A 7 -33.66 -18.18 19.59
CA SER A 7 -32.50 -18.98 20.03
C SER A 7 -31.79 -19.61 18.83
N PHE A 8 -32.53 -20.10 17.83
CA PHE A 8 -31.97 -20.65 16.60
C PHE A 8 -31.22 -19.58 15.79
N LEU A 9 -31.79 -18.37 15.69
CA LEU A 9 -31.18 -17.25 14.98
C LEU A 9 -29.88 -16.79 15.67
N LEU A 10 -29.85 -16.77 17.00
CA LEU A 10 -28.63 -16.44 17.76
C LEU A 10 -27.53 -17.48 17.56
N SER A 11 -27.87 -18.77 17.55
CA SER A 11 -26.88 -19.84 17.31
C SER A 11 -26.24 -19.78 15.92
N VAL A 12 -26.95 -19.30 14.89
CA VAL A 12 -26.39 -19.12 13.54
C VAL A 12 -25.34 -18.01 13.50
N LEU A 13 -25.49 -16.95 14.30
CA LEU A 13 -24.53 -15.85 14.36
C LEU A 13 -23.18 -16.25 14.98
N PHE A 14 -23.15 -17.28 15.84
CA PHE A 14 -21.92 -17.79 16.44
C PHE A 14 -21.11 -18.71 15.52
N ILE A 15 -21.70 -19.21 14.42
CA ILE A 15 -21.01 -20.11 13.47
C ILE A 15 -20.11 -19.32 12.51
N PHE A 16 -20.33 -18.00 12.37
CA PHE A 16 -19.51 -17.11 11.52
C PHE A 16 -18.31 -16.50 12.27
N GLN A 17 -17.67 -17.24 13.17
CA GLN A 17 -16.37 -16.87 13.75
C GLN A 17 -15.27 -17.17 12.72
N GLY A 18 -15.27 -16.44 11.60
CA GLY A 18 -14.19 -16.52 10.61
C GLY A 18 -12.88 -16.05 11.24
N THR A 19 -11.81 -16.82 11.06
CA THR A 19 -10.47 -16.41 11.48
C THR A 19 -10.01 -15.27 10.58
N THR A 20 -9.90 -14.07 11.13
CA THR A 20 -9.26 -12.95 10.43
C THR A 20 -7.74 -13.15 10.52
N HIS A 21 -7.11 -13.37 9.37
CA HIS A 21 -5.66 -13.37 9.29
C HIS A 21 -5.20 -11.93 9.01
N ALA A 22 -4.61 -11.30 10.02
CA ALA A 22 -3.94 -10.03 9.86
C ALA A 22 -2.49 -10.27 9.42
N GLN A 23 -2.05 -9.58 8.37
CA GLN A 23 -0.65 -9.57 8.00
C GLN A 23 0.15 -8.73 9.00
N ASN A 24 1.27 -9.26 9.48
CA ASN A 24 2.24 -8.48 10.23
C ASN A 24 3.19 -7.79 9.25
N LEU A 25 3.04 -6.47 9.08
CA LEU A 25 3.84 -5.68 8.16
C LEU A 25 5.08 -5.13 8.87
N VAL A 26 6.25 -5.62 8.46
CA VAL A 26 7.55 -5.12 8.94
C VAL A 26 8.30 -4.51 7.76
N PRO A 27 8.38 -3.17 7.66
CA PRO A 27 9.26 -2.53 6.70
C PRO A 27 10.72 -2.86 7.01
N VAL A 28 11.51 -3.15 5.97
CA VAL A 28 12.95 -3.37 6.07
C VAL A 28 13.71 -2.37 5.21
N GLU A 29 14.91 -1.99 5.66
CA GLU A 29 15.80 -1.16 4.86
C GLU A 29 16.32 -1.94 3.65
N SER A 30 16.37 -1.30 2.49
CA SER A 30 16.86 -1.91 1.27
C SER A 30 17.38 -0.84 0.31
N THR A 31 17.76 -1.25 -0.90
CA THR A 31 18.21 -0.36 -1.97
C THR A 31 17.45 -0.62 -3.25
N ILE A 32 17.19 0.44 -4.00
CA ILE A 32 16.59 0.38 -5.33
C ILE A 32 17.45 1.17 -6.33
N GLU A 33 17.61 0.63 -7.53
CA GLU A 33 18.25 1.34 -8.61
C GLU A 33 17.26 2.31 -9.25
N HIS A 34 17.59 3.59 -9.27
CA HIS A 34 16.77 4.63 -9.90
C HIS A 34 17.64 5.75 -10.47
N ALA A 35 17.49 5.99 -11.78
CA ALA A 35 18.30 6.95 -12.52
C ALA A 35 19.81 6.67 -12.37
N ASP A 36 20.22 5.43 -12.66
CA ASP A 36 21.60 4.95 -12.67
C ASP A 36 22.33 5.10 -11.32
N LYS A 37 21.56 5.18 -10.23
CA LYS A 37 22.07 5.32 -8.87
C LYS A 37 21.31 4.40 -7.91
N LEU A 38 22.03 3.80 -6.98
CA LEU A 38 21.43 3.11 -5.84
C LEU A 38 20.89 4.14 -4.86
N ARG A 39 19.61 4.00 -4.51
CA ARG A 39 18.89 4.85 -3.56
C ARG A 39 18.49 3.99 -2.36
N PRO A 40 18.65 4.47 -1.12
CA PRO A 40 18.07 3.81 0.05
C PRO A 40 16.54 3.85 -0.05
N CYS A 41 15.88 2.76 0.32
CA CYS A 41 14.43 2.64 0.28
C CYS A 41 13.91 1.79 1.43
N LEU A 42 12.62 1.95 1.72
CA LEU A 42 11.88 1.04 2.58
C LEU A 42 11.20 -0.02 1.71
N LEU A 43 11.46 -1.28 2.02
CA LEU A 43 10.88 -2.44 1.39
C LEU A 43 9.83 -3.06 2.31
N VAL A 44 8.67 -3.39 1.78
CA VAL A 44 7.62 -4.12 2.48
C VAL A 44 6.95 -5.13 1.56
N TYR A 45 6.61 -6.30 2.11
CA TYR A 45 5.84 -7.33 1.45
C TYR A 45 4.40 -7.24 1.94
N VAL A 46 3.45 -7.29 1.01
CA VAL A 46 2.03 -7.19 1.33
C VAL A 46 1.23 -8.22 0.55
N ASP A 47 0.16 -8.74 1.15
CA ASP A 47 -0.69 -9.77 0.52
C ASP A 47 -1.49 -9.29 -0.71
N PRO A 48 -1.98 -8.02 -0.78
CA PRO A 48 -2.76 -7.58 -1.93
C PRO A 48 -1.96 -7.61 -3.25
N GLU A 49 -2.64 -7.97 -4.34
CA GLU A 49 -2.07 -7.91 -5.69
C GLU A 49 -1.67 -6.49 -6.11
N PRO A 50 -0.70 -6.34 -7.04
CA PRO A 50 -0.12 -5.04 -7.40
C PRO A 50 -1.15 -3.98 -7.78
N LYS A 51 -2.16 -4.34 -8.58
CA LYS A 51 -3.18 -3.38 -9.03
C LYS A 51 -4.03 -2.85 -7.86
N THR A 52 -4.40 -3.73 -6.95
CA THR A 52 -5.17 -3.41 -5.73
C THR A 52 -4.33 -2.54 -4.80
N LEU A 53 -3.07 -2.93 -4.57
CA LEU A 53 -2.15 -2.17 -3.73
C LEU A 53 -1.87 -0.78 -4.30
N LYS A 54 -1.54 -0.66 -5.59
CA LYS A 54 -1.26 0.63 -6.24
C LYS A 54 -2.47 1.58 -6.12
N LYS A 55 -3.70 1.07 -6.24
CA LYS A 55 -4.92 1.87 -6.05
C LYS A 55 -5.06 2.33 -4.60
N ALA A 56 -5.00 1.40 -3.63
CA ALA A 56 -5.14 1.70 -2.21
C ALA A 56 -4.05 2.68 -1.72
N TRP A 57 -2.80 2.48 -2.16
CA TRP A 57 -1.68 3.34 -1.80
C TRP A 57 -1.83 4.77 -2.34
N ARG A 58 -2.24 4.91 -3.60
CA ARG A 58 -2.54 6.23 -4.18
C ARG A 58 -3.66 6.93 -3.43
N ASP A 59 -4.72 6.21 -3.09
CA ASP A 59 -5.88 6.79 -2.42
C ASP A 59 -5.51 7.20 -0.98
N PHE A 60 -4.72 6.40 -0.26
CA PHE A 60 -4.14 6.75 1.04
C PHE A 60 -3.29 8.02 0.99
N LEU A 61 -2.35 8.12 0.03
CA LEU A 61 -1.49 9.29 -0.10
C LEU A 61 -2.27 10.56 -0.42
N LYS A 62 -3.32 10.44 -1.23
CA LYS A 62 -4.22 11.55 -1.53
C LYS A 62 -4.97 12.00 -0.28
N GLU A 63 -5.53 11.07 0.48
CA GLU A 63 -6.34 11.38 1.66
C GLU A 63 -5.53 11.89 2.85
N LYS A 64 -4.31 11.37 3.05
CA LYS A 64 -3.47 11.70 4.21
C LYS A 64 -2.46 12.82 3.95
N TYR A 65 -2.00 12.97 2.71
CA TYR A 65 -0.89 13.88 2.38
C TYR A 65 -1.18 14.80 1.19
N ASP A 66 -2.40 14.79 0.66
CA ASP A 66 -2.86 15.68 -0.43
C ASP A 66 -2.01 15.63 -1.71
N PHE A 67 -1.43 14.47 -2.04
CA PHE A 67 -0.78 14.26 -3.33
C PHE A 67 -1.12 12.89 -3.93
N LYS A 68 -1.00 12.80 -5.26
CA LYS A 68 -1.31 11.58 -6.01
C LYS A 68 -0.09 11.07 -6.76
N LEU A 69 0.12 9.76 -6.68
CA LEU A 69 1.07 9.07 -7.54
C LEU A 69 0.58 9.02 -8.99
N LYS A 70 1.47 9.39 -9.91
CA LYS A 70 1.33 9.18 -11.36
C LYS A 70 1.89 7.80 -11.73
N GLY A 71 1.41 7.25 -12.84
CA GLY A 71 1.82 5.92 -13.34
C GLY A 71 0.77 4.83 -13.17
N ILE A 72 -0.35 5.12 -12.49
CA ILE A 72 -1.52 4.25 -12.37
C ILE A 72 -2.79 4.93 -12.89
N GLY A 73 -3.51 4.27 -13.78
CA GLY A 73 -4.76 4.74 -14.39
C GLY A 73 -5.31 3.72 -15.38
N PHE A 74 -6.44 4.05 -16.01
CA PHE A 74 -7.09 3.16 -16.99
C PHE A 74 -6.19 2.80 -18.19
N LEU A 75 -5.26 3.70 -18.56
CA LEU A 75 -4.35 3.56 -19.70
C LEU A 75 -2.87 3.40 -19.28
N SER A 76 -2.55 3.36 -17.98
CA SER A 76 -1.17 3.29 -17.51
C SER A 76 -1.06 2.41 -16.26
N ASN A 77 -0.16 1.43 -16.30
CA ASN A 77 0.19 0.62 -15.13
C ASN A 77 1.71 0.43 -15.09
N LYS A 78 2.43 1.47 -14.70
CA LYS A 78 3.88 1.42 -14.52
C LYS A 78 4.22 0.71 -13.21
N ASP A 79 5.34 0.03 -13.17
CA ASP A 79 5.83 -0.60 -11.93
C ASP A 79 6.34 0.45 -10.96
N VAL A 80 7.06 1.45 -11.47
CA VAL A 80 7.47 2.64 -10.72
C VAL A 80 6.43 3.76 -10.86
N LEU A 81 5.83 4.10 -9.74
CA LEU A 81 4.94 5.23 -9.55
C LEU A 81 5.71 6.42 -9.00
N SER A 82 5.26 7.64 -9.32
CA SER A 82 5.97 8.85 -8.88
C SER A 82 5.04 10.03 -8.60
N ALA A 83 5.43 10.88 -7.65
CA ALA A 83 4.90 12.21 -7.46
C ALA A 83 6.07 13.19 -7.34
N LYS A 84 6.03 14.28 -8.11
CA LYS A 84 7.14 15.23 -8.24
C LYS A 84 6.86 16.49 -7.44
N LYS A 85 7.88 17.06 -6.81
CA LYS A 85 7.78 18.30 -6.01
C LYS A 85 6.65 18.27 -4.97
N VAL A 86 6.57 17.20 -4.19
CA VAL A 86 5.61 17.08 -3.07
C VAL A 86 6.26 17.57 -1.78
N THR A 87 5.45 18.17 -0.91
CA THR A 87 5.90 18.62 0.41
C THR A 87 5.40 17.64 1.46
N LEU A 88 6.33 16.99 2.16
CA LEU A 88 6.05 16.02 3.22
C LEU A 88 6.73 16.50 4.51
N PRO A 89 6.10 17.41 5.29
CA PRO A 89 6.73 18.04 6.45
C PRO A 89 7.23 17.06 7.52
N ALA A 90 6.62 15.87 7.61
CA ALA A 90 7.04 14.81 8.50
C ALA A 90 8.40 14.18 8.13
N ILE A 91 8.86 14.39 6.90
CA ILE A 91 10.13 13.86 6.38
C ILE A 91 11.12 15.00 6.11
N SER A 92 10.65 16.09 5.49
CA SER A 92 11.48 17.24 5.13
C SER A 92 10.65 18.52 4.99
N PRO A 93 11.19 19.69 5.38
CA PRO A 93 10.57 20.98 5.09
C PRO A 93 10.63 21.36 3.61
N ASN A 94 11.50 20.73 2.82
CA ASN A 94 11.70 21.03 1.41
C ASN A 94 10.86 20.11 0.51
N ALA A 95 10.49 20.62 -0.67
CA ALA A 95 9.85 19.81 -1.69
C ALA A 95 10.79 18.69 -2.18
N LEU A 96 10.24 17.50 -2.36
CA LEU A 96 10.96 16.31 -2.81
C LEU A 96 10.16 15.55 -3.87
N ASP A 97 10.84 14.68 -4.60
CA ASP A 97 10.26 13.69 -5.48
C ASP A 97 10.05 12.39 -4.71
N PHE A 98 8.83 11.87 -4.74
CA PHE A 98 8.41 10.66 -4.05
C PHE A 98 8.16 9.54 -5.06
N TYR A 99 8.64 8.35 -4.74
CA TYR A 99 8.61 7.20 -5.63
C TYR A 99 8.13 5.95 -4.92
N THR A 100 7.46 5.08 -5.67
CA THR A 100 7.04 3.79 -5.18
C THR A 100 7.09 2.76 -6.30
N GLU A 101 7.88 1.71 -6.13
CA GLU A 101 7.87 0.53 -7.00
C GLU A 101 6.95 -0.52 -6.39
N ILE A 102 5.98 -1.01 -7.17
CA ILE A 102 5.09 -2.11 -6.76
C ILE A 102 5.12 -3.18 -7.85
N VAL A 103 5.65 -4.35 -7.50
CA VAL A 103 5.80 -5.51 -8.37
C VAL A 103 5.17 -6.76 -7.71
N PRO A 104 4.75 -7.77 -8.49
CA PRO A 104 4.28 -9.03 -7.94
C PRO A 104 5.35 -9.72 -7.07
N ASP A 105 4.90 -10.40 -6.02
CA ASP A 105 5.71 -11.31 -5.19
C ASP A 105 4.97 -12.64 -5.00
N ALA A 106 5.65 -13.67 -4.46
CA ALA A 106 5.10 -15.02 -4.33
C ALA A 106 3.71 -15.07 -3.66
N ASN A 107 3.45 -14.20 -2.68
CA ASN A 107 2.20 -14.17 -1.92
C ASN A 107 1.37 -12.89 -2.11
N GLY A 108 1.73 -12.03 -3.08
CA GLY A 108 1.06 -10.75 -3.26
C GLY A 108 1.92 -9.74 -4.00
N SER A 109 2.39 -8.73 -3.29
CA SER A 109 3.22 -7.66 -3.84
C SER A 109 4.42 -7.34 -2.99
N GLN A 110 5.51 -7.00 -3.67
CA GLN A 110 6.62 -6.27 -3.10
C GLN A 110 6.42 -4.78 -3.36
N MET A 111 6.57 -3.95 -2.31
CA MET A 111 6.52 -2.50 -2.41
C MET A 111 7.81 -1.87 -1.88
N LYS A 112 8.48 -1.06 -2.71
CA LYS A 112 9.63 -0.25 -2.32
C LYS A 112 9.30 1.23 -2.41
N VAL A 113 9.57 1.98 -1.36
CA VAL A 113 9.27 3.42 -1.26
C VAL A 113 10.54 4.20 -0.97
N PHE A 114 10.76 5.30 -1.71
CA PHE A 114 11.87 6.21 -1.46
C PHE A 114 11.54 7.64 -1.89
N ALA A 115 12.35 8.58 -1.43
CA ALA A 115 12.28 9.99 -1.80
C ALA A 115 13.65 10.51 -2.28
N SER A 116 13.64 11.51 -3.15
CA SER A 116 14.83 12.21 -3.65
C SER A 116 14.57 13.71 -3.77
N TYR A 117 15.58 14.56 -3.60
CA TYR A 117 15.46 15.99 -3.94
C TYR A 117 15.63 16.28 -5.45
N GLY A 118 15.71 15.23 -6.28
CA GLY A 118 16.17 15.26 -7.67
C GLY A 118 17.42 14.41 -7.80
#